data_AF-C8XHM3-F1
#
_entry.id   AF-C8XHM3-F1
#
_cell.length_a   1.000
_cell.length_b   1.000
_cell.length_c   1.000
_cell.angle_alpha   90.00
_cell.angle_beta   90.00
_cell.angle_gamma   90.00
#
_symmetry.space_group_name_H-M   'P 1'
#
loop_
_entity.id
_entity.type
_entity.pdbx_description
1 polymer ?
#
loop_
_entity_poly.entity_id
_entity_poly.type
_entity_poly.pdbx_seq_one_letter_code
_entity_poly.pdbx_strand_id
1 'polypeptide(L)'
;MCLFVILLFFGPRAGIVLWWLFEPLRWDTTFSSFWLPFLGFLLAPWTTLMYVLVAPGGVNGLDWLWLGLAIVVDLASYSSGGVYGRQRRSVQTG
;
A
#
# COMPACT_ATOMS: atom_id res chain seq x y z
N MET A 1 6.96 -13.45 12.85
CA MET A 1 5.86 -12.47 12.62
C MET A 1 6.35 -11.18 11.97
N CYS A 2 7.58 -10.71 12.22
CA CYS A 2 8.05 -9.43 11.68
C CYS A 2 8.50 -9.47 10.22
N LEU A 3 9.19 -10.54 9.77
CA LEU A 3 9.69 -10.63 8.39
C LEU A 3 8.56 -10.56 7.36
N PHE A 4 7.45 -11.26 7.60
CA PHE A 4 6.28 -11.23 6.73
C PHE A 4 5.70 -9.81 6.64
N VAL A 5 5.51 -9.13 7.77
CA VAL A 5 4.99 -7.75 7.81
C VAL A 5 5.96 -6.77 7.15
N ILE A 6 7.27 -6.90 7.36
CA ILE A 6 8.29 -6.06 6.71
C ILE A 6 8.25 -6.28 5.19
N LEU A 7 8.15 -7.52 4.73
CA LEU A 7 8.05 -7.82 3.29
C LEU A 7 6.74 -7.29 2.70
N LEU A 8 5.64 -7.35 3.46
CA LEU A 8 4.31 -6.86 3.04
C LEU A 8 4.20 -5.34 3.08
N PHE A 9 5.05 -4.64 3.82
CA PHE A 9 5.07 -3.18 3.94
C PHE A 9 6.14 -2.54 3.04
N PHE A 10 7.28 -3.20 2.90
CA PHE A 10 8.39 -2.76 2.04
C PHE A 10 8.20 -3.22 0.58
N GLY A 11 7.65 -4.41 0.39
CA GLY A 11 7.34 -4.99 -0.93
C GLY A 11 6.43 -4.11 -1.80
N PRO A 12 5.33 -3.53 -1.30
CA PRO A 12 4.46 -2.65 -2.09
C PRO A 12 5.17 -1.37 -2.51
N ARG A 13 5.92 -0.74 -1.60
CA ARG A 13 6.69 0.48 -1.89
C ARG A 13 7.76 0.21 -2.95
N ALA A 14 8.51 -0.88 -2.81
CA ALA A 14 9.49 -1.31 -3.81
C ALA A 14 8.80 -1.69 -5.13
N GLY A 15 7.65 -2.36 -5.07
CA GLY A 15 6.85 -2.76 -6.22
C GLY A 15 6.34 -1.58 -7.03
N ILE A 16 5.88 -0.51 -6.37
CA ILE A 16 5.50 0.76 -7.03
C ILE A 16 6.70 1.33 -7.80
N VAL A 17 7.85 1.48 -7.14
CA VAL A 17 9.04 2.09 -7.76
C VAL A 17 9.57 1.25 -8.92
N LEU A 18 9.66 -0.08 -8.72
CA LEU A 18 10.11 -1.01 -9.76
C LEU A 18 9.14 -0.99 -10.93
N TRP A 19 7.84 -1.13 -10.70
CA TRP A 19 6.86 -1.18 -11.78
C TRP A 19 6.76 0.15 -12.54
N TRP A 20 6.85 1.28 -11.82
CA TRP A 20 6.91 2.59 -12.45
C TRP A 20 8.13 2.72 -13.38
N LEU A 21 9.28 2.14 -13.00
CA LEU A 21 10.49 2.12 -13.82
C LEU A 21 10.42 1.14 -15.00
N PHE A 22 9.79 -0.03 -14.79
CA PHE A 22 9.66 -1.07 -15.83
C PHE A 22 8.61 -0.70 -16.89
N GLU A 23 7.49 -0.09 -16.50
CA GLU A 23 6.38 0.17 -17.42
C GLU A 23 5.76 1.57 -17.24
N PRO A 24 6.52 2.65 -17.49
CA PRO A 24 6.06 4.02 -17.26
C PRO A 24 4.83 4.39 -18.08
N LEU A 25 4.66 3.82 -19.28
CA LEU A 25 3.50 4.04 -20.14
C LEU A 25 2.17 3.63 -19.48
N ARG A 26 2.16 2.53 -18.71
CA ARG A 26 0.94 2.07 -18.02
C ARG A 26 0.57 3.00 -16.86
N TRP A 27 1.57 3.62 -16.23
CA TRP A 27 1.36 4.60 -15.18
C TRP A 27 0.87 5.93 -15.75
N ASP A 28 1.37 6.34 -16.91
CA ASP A 28 0.94 7.56 -17.60
C ASP A 28 -0.51 7.46 -18.12
N THR A 29 -0.92 6.28 -18.62
CA THR A 29 -2.32 6.05 -19.02
C THR A 29 -3.27 5.90 -17.84
N THR A 30 -2.78 5.43 -16.69
CA THR A 30 -3.59 5.26 -15.47
C THR A 30 -3.70 6.56 -14.66
N PHE A 31 -2.62 7.32 -14.56
CA PHE A 31 -2.52 8.54 -13.78
C PHE A 31 -2.09 9.70 -14.68
N SER A 32 -3.01 10.64 -14.90
CA SER A 32 -2.74 11.87 -15.67
C SER A 32 -1.78 12.84 -14.97
N SER A 33 -1.35 12.56 -13.73
CA SER A 33 -0.48 13.44 -12.95
C SER A 33 0.34 12.65 -11.95
N PHE A 34 1.62 13.03 -11.80
CA PHE A 34 2.57 12.43 -10.85
C PHE A 34 2.11 12.51 -9.38
N TRP A 35 1.27 13.49 -9.04
CA TRP A 35 0.77 13.67 -7.67
C TRP A 35 -0.10 12.51 -7.18
N LEU A 36 -0.92 11.90 -8.03
CA LEU A 36 -1.77 10.78 -7.65
C LEU A 36 -0.96 9.54 -7.20
N PRO A 37 -0.02 9.01 -7.98
CA PRO A 37 0.79 7.87 -7.57
C PRO A 37 1.71 8.21 -6.39
N PHE A 38 2.17 9.46 -6.28
CA PHE A 38 2.95 9.92 -5.12
C PHE A 38 2.11 9.90 -3.83
N LEU A 39 0.88 10.40 -3.89
CA LEU A 39 -0.04 10.41 -2.76
C LEU A 39 -0.45 8.98 -2.37
N GLY A 40 -0.66 8.12 -3.36
CA GLY A 40 -0.89 6.69 -3.19
C GLY A 40 0.30 5.97 -2.53
N PHE A 41 1.53 6.26 -2.93
CA PHE A 41 2.74 5.72 -2.29
C PHE A 41 2.89 6.10 -0.81
N LEU A 42 2.46 7.31 -0.44
CA LEU A 42 2.49 7.80 0.94
C LEU A 42 1.36 7.21 1.79
N LEU A 43 0.14 7.25 1.26
CA LEU A 43 -1.07 6.96 2.04
C LEU A 43 -1.56 5.52 1.92
N ALA A 44 -1.47 4.93 0.72
CA ALA A 44 -2.16 3.69 0.37
C ALA A 44 -1.39 2.88 -0.69
N PRO A 45 -0.19 2.36 -0.35
CA PRO A 45 0.68 1.72 -1.31
C PRO A 45 0.08 0.44 -1.90
N TRP A 46 -0.70 -0.34 -1.13
CA TRP A 46 -1.37 -1.52 -1.67
C TRP A 46 -2.50 -1.15 -2.62
N THR A 47 -3.29 -0.15 -2.24
CA THR A 47 -4.43 0.31 -3.04
C THR A 47 -3.95 0.86 -4.38
N THR A 48 -2.81 1.55 -4.39
CA THR A 48 -2.20 2.10 -5.62
C THR A 48 -1.78 0.99 -6.59
N LEU A 49 -1.15 -0.08 -6.09
CA LEU A 49 -0.76 -1.21 -6.93
C LEU A 49 -1.98 -1.90 -7.55
N MET A 50 -3.00 -2.18 -6.76
CA MET A 50 -4.23 -2.80 -7.25
C MET A 50 -4.95 -1.88 -8.24
N TYR A 51 -4.94 -0.57 -8.00
CA TYR A 51 -5.53 0.39 -8.90
C TYR A 51 -4.83 0.41 -10.27
N VAL A 52 -3.49 0.43 -10.32
CA VAL A 52 -2.72 0.36 -11.58
C VAL A 52 -2.96 -0.95 -12.34
N LEU A 53 -3.21 -2.03 -11.61
CA LEU A 53 -3.46 -3.34 -12.18
C LEU A 53 -4.82 -3.40 -12.91
N VAL A 54 -5.83 -2.73 -12.34
CA VAL A 54 -7.22 -2.80 -12.82
C VAL A 54 -7.60 -1.64 -13.74
N ALA A 55 -7.11 -0.42 -13.48
CA ALA A 55 -7.50 0.80 -14.19
C ALA A 55 -7.44 0.72 -15.72
N PRO A 56 -6.39 0.18 -16.37
CA PRO A 56 -6.34 0.10 -17.83
C PRO A 56 -7.29 -0.96 -18.45
N GLY A 57 -7.81 -1.90 -17.66
CA GLY A 57 -8.75 -2.94 -18.11
C GLY A 57 -10.22 -2.68 -17.76
N GLY A 58 -10.50 -1.65 -16.95
CA GLY A 58 -11.81 -1.39 -16.38
C GLY A 58 -12.09 -2.26 -15.15
N VAL A 59 -12.58 -1.64 -14.07
CA VAL A 59 -12.90 -2.32 -12.81
C VAL A 59 -14.15 -3.16 -12.99
N ASN A 60 -14.04 -4.49 -13.02
CA ASN A 60 -15.16 -5.40 -13.27
C ASN A 60 -15.26 -6.51 -12.21
N GLY A 61 -16.49 -6.79 -11.74
CA GLY A 61 -16.79 -7.94 -10.89
C GLY A 61 -15.94 -8.03 -9.61
N LEU A 62 -14.91 -8.88 -9.63
CA LEU A 62 -14.03 -9.20 -8.49
C LEU A 62 -12.98 -8.13 -8.20
N ASP A 63 -12.69 -7.21 -9.13
CA ASP A 63 -11.70 -6.16 -8.92
C ASP A 63 -12.07 -5.23 -7.75
N TRP A 64 -13.38 -5.02 -7.54
CA TRP A 64 -13.90 -4.27 -6.40
C TRP A 64 -13.57 -4.92 -5.06
N LEU A 65 -13.60 -6.26 -4.99
CA LEU A 65 -13.21 -7.00 -3.79
C LEU A 65 -11.71 -6.83 -3.51
N TRP A 66 -10.88 -6.88 -4.56
CA TRP A 66 -9.43 -6.69 -4.45
C TRP A 66 -9.07 -5.26 -4.01
N LEU A 67 -9.71 -4.24 -4.59
CA LEU A 67 -9.57 -2.85 -4.16
C LEU A 67 -9.99 -2.66 -2.70
N GLY A 68 -11.12 -3.25 -2.29
CA GLY A 68 -11.58 -3.21 -0.90
C GLY A 68 -10.59 -3.85 0.08
N LEU A 69 -10.03 -5.02 -0.29
CA LEU A 69 -9.02 -5.69 0.53
C LEU A 69 -7.73 -4.87 0.63
N ALA A 70 -7.28 -4.25 -0.46
CA ALA A 70 -6.09 -3.40 -0.47
C ALA A 70 -6.23 -2.21 0.49
N ILE A 71 -7.40 -1.58 0.53
CA ILE A 71 -7.72 -0.49 1.47
C ILE A 71 -7.65 -0.99 2.93
N VAL A 72 -8.21 -2.18 3.21
CA VAL A 72 -8.16 -2.78 4.55
C VAL A 72 -6.71 -3.06 4.97
N VAL A 73 -5.87 -3.56 4.06
CA VAL A 73 -4.44 -3.80 4.31
C VAL A 73 -3.69 -2.50 4.58
N ASP A 74 -3.97 -1.44 3.82
CA ASP A 74 -3.39 -0.12 4.07
C ASP A 74 -3.84 0.43 5.44
N LEU A 75 -5.11 0.24 5.84
CA LEU A 75 -5.60 0.68 7.16
C LEU A 75 -5.02 -0.14 8.33
N ALA A 76 -4.86 -1.45 8.14
CA ALA A 76 -4.19 -2.33 9.10
C ALA A 76 -2.70 -1.98 9.25
N SER A 77 -2.08 -1.52 8.17
CA SER A 77 -0.70 -1.03 8.17
C SER A 77 -0.54 0.20 9.09
N TYR A 78 -1.52 1.12 9.10
CA TYR A 78 -1.54 2.24 10.05
C TYR A 78 -1.74 1.82 11.51
N SER A 79 -2.61 0.85 11.78
CA SER A 79 -2.89 0.41 13.16
C SER A 79 -1.73 -0.39 13.77
N SER A 80 -0.95 -1.09 12.94
CA SER A 80 0.20 -1.89 13.37
C SER A 80 1.33 -1.06 14.01
N GLY A 81 1.50 0.21 13.62
CA GLY A 81 2.49 1.12 14.22
C GLY A 81 2.14 1.60 15.64
N GLY A 82 0.87 1.53 16.04
CA GLY A 82 0.40 1.99 17.36
C GLY A 82 0.58 0.98 18.48
N VAL A 83 0.74 -0.31 18.17
CA VAL A 83 0.77 -1.39 19.18
C VAL A 83 2.14 -1.49 19.88
N TYR A 84 3.22 -1.07 19.23
CA TYR A 84 4.58 -1.12 19.83
C TYR A 84 4.86 0.00 20.85
N GLY A 85 4.01 1.03 20.95
CA GLY A 85 4.21 2.16 21.87
C GLY A 85 3.75 1.93 23.31
N ARG A 86 3.06 0.81 23.62
CA ARG A 86 2.37 0.66 24.92
C ARG A 86 3.13 -0.15 25.98
N GLN A 87 4.21 -0.87 25.64
CA GLN A 87 4.90 -1.74 26.60
C GLN A 87 5.97 -1.05 27.48
N ARG A 88 6.20 0.26 27.35
CA ARG A 88 7.20 0.97 28.17
C ARG A 88 6.69 1.54 29.50
N ARG A 89 5.46 1.21 29.93
CA ARG A 89 4.87 1.78 31.16
C ARG A 89 4.78 0.83 32.37
N SER A 90 5.31 -0.39 32.30
CA SER A 90 5.23 -1.34 33.44
C SER A 90 6.54 -1.57 34.18
N VAL A 91 7.64 -0.91 33.80
CA VAL A 91 8.97 -1.12 34.43
C VAL A 91 9.33 -0.02 35.44
N GLN A 92 8.42 0.94 35.70
CA GLN A 92 8.74 2.12 36.52
C GLN A 92 7.72 2.34 37.63
N THR A 93 7.61 1.38 38.55
CA THR A 93 7.19 1.59 39.96
C THR A 93 7.53 0.29 40.70
N GLY A 94 8.80 0.18 41.11
CA GLY A 94 9.23 -0.66 42.22
C GLY A 94 9.45 0.22 43.43
#